data_AF-A0A3C1A9H0-F1
#
_entry.id   AF-A0A3C1A9H0-F1
#
_cell.length_a   1.000
_cell.length_b   1.000
_cell.length_c   1.000
_cell.angle_alpha   90.00
_cell.angle_beta   90.00
_cell.angle_gamma   90.00
#
_symmetry.space_group_name_H-M   'P 1'
#
loop_
_entity.id
_entity.type
_entity.pdbx_description
1 polymer ?
#
loop_
_entity_poly.entity_id
_entity_poly.type
_entity_poly.pdbx_seq_one_letter_code
_entity_poly.pdbx_strand_id
1 'polypeptide(L)' 'SLTTNYAMYPAASVCGYYFSHPQSQYFNVGKINVDQVQDYALRKQISIREVEKLLRTHLNDETSN' A
#
# COMPACT_ATOMS: atom_id res chain seq x y z
N SER A 1 8.65 -17.03 6.17
CA SER A 1 8.94 -15.79 6.94
C SER A 1 8.89 -14.59 6.00
N LEU A 2 8.87 -13.38 6.55
CA LEU A 2 8.98 -12.13 5.77
C LEU A 2 10.37 -11.55 5.91
N THR A 3 10.91 -10.99 4.83
CA THR A 3 12.13 -10.17 4.87
C THR A 3 11.82 -8.78 5.41
N THR A 4 12.85 -7.98 5.66
CA THR A 4 12.70 -6.57 6.09
C THR A 4 11.94 -5.70 5.09
N ASN A 5 11.91 -6.10 3.81
CA ASN A 5 11.17 -5.43 2.74
C ASN A 5 9.85 -6.14 2.38
N TYR A 6 9.33 -6.98 3.28
CA TYR A 6 8.04 -7.69 3.13
C TYR A 6 7.95 -8.76 2.03
N ALA A 7 9.08 -9.12 1.40
CA ALA A 7 9.09 -10.29 0.52
C ALA A 7 8.92 -11.59 1.33
N MET A 8 8.27 -12.59 0.74
CA MET A 8 8.12 -13.90 1.37
C MET A 8 9.34 -14.79 1.14
N TYR A 9 9.70 -15.56 2.17
CA TYR A 9 10.68 -16.64 2.10
C TYR A 9 10.06 -17.94 2.63
N PRO A 10 10.11 -19.07 1.89
CA PRO A 10 10.77 -19.28 0.59
C PRO A 10 10.09 -18.52 -0.57
N ALA A 11 10.81 -18.32 -1.68
CA ALA A 11 10.31 -17.57 -2.83
C ALA A 11 9.05 -18.19 -3.47
N ALA A 12 8.92 -19.52 -3.40
CA ALA A 12 7.71 -20.24 -3.81
C ALA A 12 6.61 -20.16 -2.72
N SER A 13 6.15 -18.94 -2.42
CA SER A 13 5.08 -18.66 -1.46
C SER A 13 4.02 -17.75 -2.06
N VAL A 14 2.78 -17.89 -1.62
CA VAL A 14 1.64 -17.04 -1.99
C VAL A 14 0.90 -16.63 -0.71
N CYS A 15 0.43 -15.38 -0.64
CA CYS A 15 -0.45 -14.89 0.42
C CYS A 15 -1.45 -13.88 -0.15
N GLY A 16 -2.54 -13.63 0.59
CA GLY A 16 -3.57 -12.68 0.19
C GLY A 16 -4.75 -12.66 1.17
N TYR A 17 -5.72 -11.81 0.88
CA TYR A 17 -6.98 -11.72 1.61
C TYR A 17 -8.11 -12.43 0.84
N TYR A 18 -9.04 -13.03 1.56
CA TYR A 18 -10.27 -13.61 1.00
C TYR A 18 -11.44 -12.64 1.17
N PHE A 19 -12.14 -12.34 0.07
CA PHE A 19 -13.36 -11.54 0.06
C PHE A 19 -14.50 -12.41 -0.48
N SER A 20 -15.63 -12.47 0.24
CA SER A 20 -16.78 -13.34 -0.11
C SER A 20 -17.96 -12.62 -0.74
N HIS A 21 -17.93 -11.29 -0.80
CA HIS A 21 -19.04 -10.51 -1.35
C HIS A 21 -19.17 -10.78 -2.86
N PRO A 22 -20.37 -11.05 -3.40
CA PRO A 22 -20.54 -11.48 -4.79
C PRO A 22 -20.14 -10.41 -5.83
N GLN A 23 -20.03 -9.16 -5.41
CA GLN A 23 -19.56 -8.05 -6.25
C GLN A 23 -18.08 -7.69 -6.00
N SER A 24 -17.36 -8.46 -5.18
CA SER A 24 -15.92 -8.26 -5.00
C SER A 24 -15.19 -8.57 -6.29
N GLN A 25 -14.33 -7.65 -6.70
CA GLN A 25 -13.52 -7.77 -7.91
C GLN A 25 -12.15 -7.12 -7.69
N TYR A 26 -11.16 -7.55 -8.47
CA TYR A 26 -9.87 -6.86 -8.53
C TYR A 26 -10.05 -5.52 -9.24
N PHE A 27 -9.45 -4.48 -8.68
CA PHE A 27 -9.41 -3.15 -9.28
C PHE A 27 -8.07 -2.48 -8.99
N ASN A 28 -7.70 -1.49 -9.80
CA ASN A 28 -6.53 -0.68 -9.57
C ASN A 28 -6.88 0.48 -8.64
N VAL A 29 -6.10 0.69 -7.58
CA VAL A 29 -6.25 1.82 -6.65
C VAL A 29 -6.00 3.17 -7.34
N GLY A 30 -5.16 3.19 -8.38
CA GLY A 30 -4.82 4.42 -9.10
C GLY A 30 -3.80 5.28 -8.34
N LYS A 31 -3.80 6.57 -8.65
CA LYS A 31 -2.95 7.56 -7.98
C LYS A 31 -3.70 8.20 -6.81
N ILE A 32 -2.98 8.57 -5.75
CA ILE A 32 -3.52 9.15 -4.52
C ILE A 32 -2.96 10.56 -4.27
N ASN A 33 -3.78 11.39 -3.62
CA ASN A 33 -3.46 12.77 -3.25
C ASN A 33 -2.84 12.86 -1.84
N VAL A 34 -2.33 14.05 -1.50
CA VAL A 34 -1.64 14.33 -0.22
C VAL A 34 -2.53 14.06 0.98
N ASP A 35 -3.83 14.39 0.89
CA ASP A 35 -4.81 14.17 1.95
C ASP A 35 -4.95 12.68 2.30
N GLN A 36 -5.01 11.80 1.30
CA GLN A 36 -5.06 10.35 1.49
C GLN A 36 -3.75 9.80 2.07
N VAL A 37 -2.59 10.36 1.69
CA VAL A 37 -1.29 9.99 2.27
C VAL A 37 -1.26 10.34 3.76
N GLN A 38 -1.70 11.55 4.13
CA GLN A 38 -1.74 12.02 5.51
C GLN A 38 -2.70 11.18 6.37
N ASP A 39 -3.90 10.89 5.86
CA ASP A 39 -4.88 10.05 6.55
C ASP A 39 -4.35 8.61 6.74
N TYR A 40 -3.71 8.04 5.73
CA TYR A 40 -3.13 6.70 5.84
C TYR A 40 -1.95 6.65 6.83
N ALA A 41 -1.10 7.68 6.84
CA ALA A 41 -0.01 7.82 7.82
C ALA A 41 -0.55 7.83 9.25
N LEU A 42 -1.63 8.59 9.50
CA LEU A 42 -2.30 8.67 10.79
C LEU A 42 -2.89 7.32 11.20
N ARG A 43 -3.69 6.68 10.33
CA ARG A 43 -4.33 5.38 10.62
C ARG A 43 -3.32 4.28 10.92
N LYS A 44 -2.19 4.29 10.20
CA LYS A 44 -1.15 3.26 10.34
C LYS A 44 -0.07 3.62 11.35
N GLN A 45 -0.16 4.80 11.97
CA GLN A 45 0.79 5.34 12.96
C GLN A 45 2.25 5.33 12.49
N ILE A 46 2.47 5.75 11.25
CA ILE A 46 3.82 5.91 10.66
C ILE A 46 3.98 7.32 10.11
N SER A 47 5.22 7.72 9.83
CA SER A 47 5.48 9.03 9.24
C SER A 47 4.97 9.11 7.79
N ILE A 48 4.62 10.31 7.35
CA ILE A 48 4.25 10.60 5.94
C ILE A 48 5.35 10.11 4.99
N ARG A 49 6.62 10.36 5.32
CA ARG A 49 7.78 9.89 4.55
C ARG A 49 7.83 8.37 4.38
N GLU A 50 7.47 7.60 5.42
CA GLU A 50 7.40 6.14 5.32
C GLU A 50 6.23 5.70 4.42
N VAL A 51 5.09 6.39 4.47
CA VAL A 51 3.97 6.14 3.53
C VAL A 51 4.39 6.41 2.10
N GLU A 52 5.01 7.56 1.83
CA GLU A 52 5.48 7.93 0.48
C GLU A 52 6.47 6.91 -0.07
N LYS A 53 7.38 6.41 0.77
CA LYS A 53 8.31 5.34 0.40
C LYS A 53 7.58 4.04 0.04
N LEU A 54 6.58 3.64 0.84
CA LEU A 54 5.81 2.40 0.61
C LEU A 54 4.91 2.51 -0.62
N LEU A 55 4.32 3.68 -0.88
CA LEU A 55 3.31 3.91 -1.92
C LEU A 55 3.86 4.69 -3.12
N ARG A 56 5.18 4.77 -3.29
CA ARG A 56 5.87 5.61 -4.30
C ARG A 56 5.27 5.51 -5.71
N THR A 57 4.86 4.32 -6.15
CA THR A 57 4.28 4.10 -7.49
C THR A 57 2.88 4.68 -7.64
N HIS A 58 2.19 4.94 -6.52
CA HIS A 58 0.82 5.43 -6.44
C HIS A 58 0.70 6.92 -6.06
N LEU A 59 1.80 7.64 -5.83
CA LEU A 59 1.76 9.08 -5.53
C LEU A 59 1.51 9.92 -6.79
N ASN A 60 0.75 11.00 -6.64
CA ASN A 60 0.64 12.09 -7.62
C ASN A 60 1.88 13.00 -7.61
N ASP A 61 2.04 13.82 -8.66
CA ASP A 61 3.20 14.71 -8.81
C ASP A 61 3.27 15.75 -7.68
N GLU A 62 2.12 16.22 -7.18
CA GLU A 62 2.02 17.17 -6.06
C GLU A 62 2.46 16.57 -4.71
N THR A 63 2.38 15.25 -4.56
CA THR A 63 2.82 14.50 -3.36
C THR A 63 4.31 14.24 -3.32
N SER A 64 5.05 14.55 -4.39
CA SER A 64 6.49 14.25 -4.51
C SER A 64 7.39 15.48 -4.27
N ASN A 65 6.81 16.64 -4.01
CA ASN A 65 7.48 17.91 -3.65
C ASN A 65 7.35 18.19 -2.16
#